data_AF-A0A2G9V6C7-F1
#
_entry.id   AF-A0A2G9V6C7-F1
#
_cell.length_a   1.000
_cell.length_b   1.000
_cell.length_c   1.000
_cell.angle_alpha   90.00
_cell.angle_beta   90.00
_cell.angle_gamma   90.00
#
_symmetry.space_group_name_H-M   'P 1'
#
loop_
_entity.id
_entity.type
_entity.pdbx_description
1 polymer ?
#
loop_
_entity_poly.entity_id
_entity_poly.type
_entity_poly.pdbx_seq_one_letter_code
_entity_poly.pdbx_strand_id
1 'polypeptide(L)'
;MVLQIEPDSDIELAKKKFKKLSLLIHPDKNPDDRDRADQAFDIIKKAMKQIENPLELNRCKDCYTEARARLAIVMSEKRRKAKKENGTNEIEEDDPEVYKKQLWITVTKVFADREKKRKMLEERANEEKRRAAETIQQAAEKRKLAEEFAKNYEESRDERSGSWRNFQAKKAKREEGGKTMRGAAFRPPKPKRRAAETIQQAAEKRKLAEEFAKNYEESRDERSGSWRNFQAKKAKREEGGKTMRGAAFRPPKPKLQK
;
A
#
# COMPACT_ATOMS: atom_id res chain seq x y z
N MET A 1 18.17 -23.65 -8.99
CA MET A 1 18.33 -23.51 -7.51
C MET A 1 17.69 -24.67 -6.74
N VAL A 2 16.36 -24.87 -6.80
CA VAL A 2 15.69 -25.94 -6.03
C VAL A 2 16.17 -27.36 -6.38
N LEU A 3 16.30 -27.68 -7.67
CA LEU A 3 16.79 -28.99 -8.12
C LEU A 3 18.31 -29.17 -8.06
N GLN A 4 19.05 -28.16 -7.56
CA GLN A 4 20.53 -28.17 -7.50
C GLN A 4 21.18 -28.52 -8.85
N ILE A 5 20.67 -27.92 -9.92
CA ILE A 5 21.21 -28.01 -11.28
C ILE A 5 21.75 -26.66 -11.73
N GLU A 6 22.69 -26.71 -12.68
CA GLU A 6 23.15 -25.51 -13.37
C GLU A 6 22.04 -24.91 -14.25
N PRO A 7 22.06 -23.58 -14.46
CA PRO A 7 21.03 -22.87 -15.22
C PRO A 7 20.95 -23.31 -16.70
N ASP A 8 22.06 -23.80 -17.25
CA ASP A 8 22.18 -24.22 -18.65
C ASP A 8 22.10 -25.75 -18.81
N SER A 9 21.74 -26.47 -17.73
CA SER A 9 21.56 -27.93 -17.77
C SER A 9 20.35 -28.34 -18.60
N ASP A 10 20.47 -29.52 -19.23
CA ASP A 10 19.38 -30.12 -19.99
C ASP A 10 18.21 -30.59 -19.09
N ILE A 11 17.01 -30.62 -19.67
CA ILE A 11 15.76 -31.01 -19.01
C ILE A 11 15.84 -32.47 -18.52
N GLU A 12 16.56 -33.35 -19.21
CA GLU A 12 16.74 -34.74 -18.74
C GLU A 12 17.52 -34.82 -17.43
N LEU A 13 18.54 -33.98 -17.25
CA LEU A 13 19.28 -33.89 -16.00
C LEU A 13 18.39 -33.36 -14.87
N ALA A 14 17.53 -32.38 -15.18
CA ALA A 14 16.52 -31.89 -14.24
C ALA A 14 15.57 -33.01 -13.79
N LYS A 15 15.07 -33.84 -14.73
CA LYS A 15 14.21 -35.00 -14.43
C LYS A 15 14.93 -36.04 -13.57
N LYS A 16 16.19 -36.35 -13.88
CA LYS A 16 17.01 -37.28 -13.09
C LYS A 16 17.22 -36.77 -11.65
N LYS A 17 17.50 -35.47 -11.49
CA LYS A 17 17.66 -34.83 -10.18
C LYS A 17 16.34 -34.76 -9.40
N PHE A 18 15.24 -34.44 -10.08
CA PHE A 18 13.89 -34.47 -9.51
C PHE A 18 13.58 -35.84 -8.91
N LYS A 19 13.78 -36.94 -9.66
CA LYS A 19 13.54 -38.30 -9.17
C LYS A 19 14.37 -38.66 -7.93
N LYS A 20 15.65 -38.25 -7.90
CA LYS A 20 16.53 -38.51 -6.76
C LYS A 20 16.09 -37.73 -5.52
N LEU A 21 15.80 -36.43 -5.69
CA LEU A 21 15.40 -35.57 -4.58
C LEU A 21 14.01 -35.94 -4.06
N SER A 22 13.05 -36.20 -4.95
CA SER A 22 11.67 -36.55 -4.58
C SER A 22 11.59 -37.85 -3.79
N LEU A 23 12.46 -38.82 -4.07
CA LEU A 23 12.56 -40.06 -3.30
C LEU A 23 13.09 -39.81 -1.89
N LEU A 24 14.04 -38.89 -1.72
CA LEU A 24 14.68 -38.59 -0.44
C LEU A 24 13.71 -37.86 0.51
N ILE A 25 12.93 -36.93 -0.03
CA ILE A 25 12.03 -36.07 0.76
C ILE A 25 10.58 -36.57 0.80
N HIS A 26 10.33 -37.80 0.37
CA HIS A 26 8.97 -38.33 0.34
C HIS A 26 8.42 -38.47 1.78
N PRO A 27 7.17 -38.05 2.05
CA PRO A 27 6.55 -38.12 3.38
C PRO A 27 6.53 -39.52 3.98
N ASP A 28 6.35 -40.54 3.15
CA ASP A 28 6.36 -41.96 3.57
C ASP A 28 7.69 -42.41 4.18
N LYS A 29 8.82 -41.85 3.72
CA LYS A 29 10.16 -42.17 4.23
C LYS A 29 10.61 -41.28 5.37
N ASN A 30 9.85 -40.22 5.66
CA ASN A 30 10.14 -39.23 6.69
C ASN A 30 8.93 -39.10 7.63
N PRO A 31 8.51 -40.19 8.30
CA PRO A 31 7.29 -40.21 9.10
C PRO A 31 7.34 -39.23 10.28
N ASP A 32 8.52 -38.99 10.85
CA ASP A 32 8.73 -38.07 11.97
C ASP A 32 8.53 -36.60 11.59
N ASP A 33 8.65 -36.27 10.30
CA ASP A 33 8.67 -34.90 9.76
C ASP A 33 7.76 -34.75 8.53
N ARG A 34 6.61 -35.42 8.58
CA ARG A 34 5.70 -35.55 7.44
C ARG A 34 5.29 -34.21 6.81
N ASP A 35 4.89 -33.23 7.63
CA ASP A 35 4.43 -31.92 7.11
C ASP A 35 5.54 -31.17 6.36
N ARG A 36 6.78 -31.26 6.87
CA ARG A 36 7.95 -30.64 6.22
C ARG A 36 8.30 -31.36 4.93
N ALA A 37 8.22 -32.68 4.93
CA ALA A 37 8.45 -33.52 3.76
C ALA A 37 7.42 -33.24 2.65
N ASP A 38 6.13 -33.15 3.00
CA ASP A 38 5.04 -32.81 2.08
C ASP A 38 5.29 -31.44 1.43
N GLN A 39 5.59 -30.41 2.22
CA GLN A 39 5.89 -29.07 1.71
C GLN A 39 7.11 -29.06 0.78
N ALA A 40 8.19 -29.75 1.17
CA ALA A 40 9.39 -29.84 0.35
C ALA A 40 9.11 -30.56 -0.98
N PHE A 41 8.33 -31.65 -0.94
CA PHE A 41 7.95 -32.41 -2.13
C PHE A 41 7.16 -31.56 -3.12
N ASP A 42 6.19 -30.79 -2.62
CA ASP A 42 5.40 -29.86 -3.44
C ASP A 42 6.26 -28.76 -4.07
N ILE A 43 7.25 -28.22 -3.35
CA ILE A 43 8.20 -27.24 -3.88
C ILE A 43 9.02 -27.85 -5.03
N ILE A 44 9.52 -29.07 -4.85
CA ILE A 44 10.31 -29.76 -5.89
C ILE A 44 9.45 -30.08 -7.12
N LYS A 45 8.20 -30.52 -6.91
CA LYS A 45 7.23 -30.77 -7.99
C LYS A 45 6.88 -29.51 -8.75
N LYS A 46 6.69 -28.39 -8.06
CA LYS A 46 6.46 -27.08 -8.67
C LYS A 46 7.66 -26.61 -9.50
N ALA A 47 8.88 -26.79 -8.98
CA ALA A 47 10.10 -26.44 -9.69
C ALA A 47 10.25 -27.24 -11.00
N MET A 48 9.92 -28.54 -10.97
CA MET A 48 9.94 -29.37 -12.19
C MET A 48 8.96 -28.86 -13.24
N LYS A 49 7.71 -28.56 -12.84
CA LYS A 49 6.70 -27.99 -13.75
C LYS A 49 7.13 -26.65 -14.37
N GLN A 50 7.82 -25.80 -13.60
CA GLN A 50 8.33 -24.53 -14.11
C GLN A 50 9.45 -24.71 -15.14
N ILE A 51 10.29 -25.72 -15.00
CA ILE A 51 11.37 -26.01 -15.95
C ILE A 51 10.82 -26.65 -17.24
N GLU A 52 9.76 -27.46 -17.15
CA GLU A 52 9.12 -28.08 -18.31
C GLU A 52 8.40 -27.05 -19.21
N ASN A 53 7.94 -25.93 -18.64
CA ASN A 53 7.31 -24.87 -19.41
C ASN A 53 8.39 -23.91 -19.99
N PRO A 54 8.53 -23.80 -21.33
CA PRO A 54 9.56 -22.97 -21.94
C PRO A 54 9.44 -21.48 -21.59
N LEU A 55 8.23 -20.97 -21.39
CA LEU A 55 8.01 -19.56 -21.01
C LEU A 55 8.50 -19.28 -19.59
N GLU A 56 8.19 -20.17 -18.65
CA GLU A 56 8.64 -20.03 -17.26
C GLU A 56 10.15 -20.27 -17.15
N LEU A 57 10.69 -21.23 -17.90
CA LEU A 57 12.12 -21.48 -17.99
C LEU A 57 12.87 -20.24 -18.50
N ASN A 58 12.38 -19.60 -19.57
CA ASN A 58 12.98 -18.36 -20.07
C ASN A 58 12.92 -17.24 -19.03
N ARG A 59 11.79 -17.07 -18.32
CA ARG A 59 11.72 -16.10 -17.21
C ARG A 59 12.76 -16.38 -16.13
N CYS A 60 12.96 -17.65 -15.77
CA CYS A 60 13.98 -18.05 -14.82
C CYS A 60 15.40 -17.73 -15.33
N LYS A 61 15.67 -17.96 -16.61
CA LYS A 61 16.95 -17.61 -17.25
C LYS A 61 17.17 -16.10 -17.28
N ASP A 62 16.15 -15.30 -17.58
CA ASP A 62 16.23 -13.84 -17.55
C ASP A 62 16.58 -13.31 -16.16
N CYS A 63 15.95 -13.85 -15.12
CA CYS A 63 16.27 -13.50 -13.73
C CYS A 63 17.73 -13.80 -13.38
N TYR A 64 18.25 -14.91 -13.91
CA TYR A 64 19.63 -15.32 -13.67
C TYR A 64 20.64 -14.44 -14.41
N THR A 65 20.37 -14.09 -15.67
CA THR A 65 21.17 -13.14 -16.46
C THR A 65 21.20 -11.76 -15.78
N GLU A 66 20.05 -11.27 -15.33
CA GLU A 66 19.95 -10.02 -14.57
C GLU A 66 20.78 -10.07 -13.28
N ALA A 67 20.72 -11.18 -12.54
CA ALA A 67 21.50 -11.34 -11.31
C ALA A 67 23.02 -11.35 -11.58
N ARG A 68 23.47 -12.00 -12.66
CA ARG A 68 24.88 -11.94 -13.10
C ARG A 68 25.30 -10.50 -13.41
N ALA A 69 24.48 -9.75 -14.13
CA ALA A 69 24.75 -8.35 -14.46
C ALA A 69 24.80 -7.47 -13.21
N ARG A 70 23.83 -7.62 -12.28
CA ARG A 70 23.82 -6.90 -10.98
C ARG A 70 25.08 -7.21 -10.17
N LEU A 71 25.48 -8.48 -10.10
CA LEU A 71 26.69 -8.88 -9.39
C LEU A 71 27.95 -8.30 -10.03
N ALA A 72 28.05 -8.32 -11.36
CA ALA A 72 29.19 -7.73 -12.07
C ALA A 72 29.34 -6.23 -11.78
N ILE A 73 28.23 -5.48 -11.71
CA ILE A 73 28.25 -4.06 -11.32
C ILE A 73 28.78 -3.91 -9.90
N VAL A 74 28.20 -4.65 -8.93
CA VAL A 74 28.62 -4.59 -7.51
C VAL A 74 30.10 -4.94 -7.36
N MET A 75 30.57 -5.96 -8.08
CA MET A 75 31.97 -6.36 -8.11
C MET A 75 32.86 -5.24 -8.66
N SER A 76 32.46 -4.62 -9.77
CA SER A 76 33.22 -3.49 -10.36
C SER A 76 33.34 -2.32 -9.38
N GLU A 77 32.27 -2.03 -8.61
CA GLU A 77 32.26 -0.95 -7.63
C GLU A 77 33.14 -1.25 -6.42
N LYS A 78 33.13 -2.49 -5.93
CA LYS A 78 34.04 -2.96 -4.88
C LYS A 78 35.49 -2.87 -5.33
N ARG A 79 35.79 -3.29 -6.55
CA ARG A 79 37.13 -3.20 -7.17
C ARG A 79 37.62 -1.75 -7.20
N ARG A 80 36.75 -0.83 -7.64
CA ARG A 80 37.04 0.61 -7.67
C ARG A 80 37.30 1.19 -6.27
N LYS A 81 36.57 0.73 -5.25
CA LYS A 81 36.77 1.15 -3.85
C LYS A 81 38.07 0.60 -3.26
N ALA A 82 38.34 -0.69 -3.44
CA ALA A 82 39.58 -1.33 -2.99
C ALA A 82 40.81 -0.65 -3.59
N LYS A 83 40.77 -0.31 -4.89
CA LYS A 83 41.85 0.43 -5.55
C LYS A 83 42.09 1.81 -4.94
N LYS A 84 41.02 2.48 -4.48
CA LYS A 84 41.10 3.82 -3.88
C LYS A 84 41.62 3.79 -2.44
N GLU A 85 41.23 2.79 -1.65
CA GLU A 85 41.55 2.71 -0.22
C GLU A 85 42.87 2.00 0.04
N ASN A 86 43.09 0.86 -0.63
CA ASN A 86 44.17 -0.08 -0.32
C ASN A 86 45.18 -0.22 -1.46
N GLY A 87 44.94 0.42 -2.61
CA GLY A 87 45.78 0.27 -3.81
C GLY A 87 45.68 -1.10 -4.47
N THR A 88 44.86 -2.02 -3.96
CA THR A 88 44.68 -3.39 -4.46
C THR A 88 43.40 -3.50 -5.30
N ASN A 89 43.40 -4.36 -6.32
CA ASN A 89 42.22 -4.68 -7.14
C ASN A 89 41.57 -6.02 -6.76
N GLU A 90 42.12 -6.69 -5.75
CA GLU A 90 41.67 -7.99 -5.28
C GLU A 90 40.45 -7.83 -4.38
N ILE A 91 39.41 -8.61 -4.68
CA ILE A 91 38.18 -8.66 -3.92
C ILE A 91 37.99 -10.10 -3.44
N GLU A 92 37.42 -10.28 -2.25
CA GLU A 92 37.03 -11.59 -1.70
C GLU A 92 36.19 -12.46 -2.67
N GLU A 93 35.41 -11.81 -3.54
CA GLU A 93 34.55 -12.46 -4.52
C GLU A 93 35.24 -12.81 -5.84
N ASP A 94 36.58 -12.67 -5.91
CA ASP A 94 37.44 -13.29 -6.94
C ASP A 94 37.61 -14.80 -6.71
N ASP A 95 37.45 -15.28 -5.47
CA ASP A 95 37.37 -16.71 -5.17
C ASP A 95 36.10 -17.30 -5.81
N PRO A 96 36.23 -18.35 -6.66
CA PRO A 96 35.09 -19.03 -7.28
C PRO A 96 33.99 -19.47 -6.30
N GLU A 97 34.33 -19.89 -5.08
CA GLU A 97 33.35 -20.36 -4.09
C GLU A 97 32.56 -19.20 -3.49
N VAL A 98 33.23 -18.09 -3.16
CA VAL A 98 32.59 -16.85 -2.71
C VAL A 98 31.73 -16.26 -3.82
N TYR A 99 32.20 -16.27 -5.06
CA TYR A 99 31.42 -15.82 -6.23
C TYR A 99 30.13 -16.63 -6.39
N LYS A 100 30.19 -17.97 -6.35
CA LYS A 100 29.00 -18.83 -6.44
C LYS A 100 28.00 -18.51 -5.33
N LYS A 101 28.47 -18.33 -4.09
CA LYS A 101 27.63 -17.96 -2.95
C LYS A 101 26.97 -16.59 -3.16
N GLN A 102 27.74 -15.59 -3.59
CA GLN A 102 27.24 -14.24 -3.79
C GLN A 102 26.27 -14.16 -4.98
N LEU A 103 26.54 -14.91 -6.04
CA LEU A 103 25.63 -15.08 -7.16
C LEU A 103 24.31 -15.71 -6.70
N TRP A 104 24.38 -16.78 -5.90
CA TRP A 104 23.17 -17.42 -5.34
C TRP A 104 22.32 -16.46 -4.51
N ILE A 105 22.94 -15.64 -3.65
CA ILE A 105 22.26 -14.61 -2.87
C ILE A 105 21.60 -13.59 -3.80
N THR A 106 22.33 -13.12 -4.82
CA THR A 106 21.86 -12.09 -5.74
C THR A 106 20.69 -12.60 -6.60
N VAL A 107 20.78 -13.83 -7.12
CA VAL A 107 19.71 -14.49 -7.87
C VAL A 107 18.46 -14.60 -7.00
N THR A 108 18.59 -15.06 -5.76
CA THR A 108 17.46 -15.17 -4.83
C THR A 108 16.76 -13.82 -4.60
N LYS A 109 17.54 -12.74 -4.46
CA LYS A 109 17.00 -11.37 -4.33
C LYS A 109 16.26 -10.93 -5.59
N VAL A 110 16.81 -11.17 -6.78
CA VAL A 110 16.16 -10.80 -8.05
C VAL A 110 14.81 -11.52 -8.22
N PHE A 111 14.73 -12.80 -7.90
CA PHE A 111 13.46 -13.53 -7.93
C PHE A 111 12.43 -12.94 -6.96
N ALA A 112 12.84 -12.63 -5.73
CA ALA A 112 11.95 -12.02 -4.74
C ALA A 112 11.48 -10.62 -5.16
N ASP A 113 12.38 -9.81 -5.72
CA ASP A 113 12.07 -8.47 -6.23
C ASP A 113 11.05 -8.52 -7.37
N ARG A 114 11.22 -9.44 -8.32
CA ARG A 114 10.29 -9.61 -9.45
C ARG A 114 8.93 -10.10 -8.99
N GLU A 115 8.88 -11.06 -8.08
CA GLU A 115 7.61 -11.55 -7.54
C GLU A 115 6.88 -10.46 -6.75
N LYS A 116 7.61 -9.66 -5.96
CA LYS A 116 7.06 -8.49 -5.27
C LYS A 116 6.52 -7.45 -6.25
N LYS A 117 7.26 -7.16 -7.32
CA LYS A 117 6.83 -6.23 -8.37
C LYS A 117 5.58 -6.74 -9.10
N ARG A 118 5.51 -8.04 -9.40
CA ARG A 118 4.34 -8.69 -10.01
C ARG A 118 3.09 -8.51 -9.14
N LYS A 119 3.18 -8.85 -7.85
CA LYS A 119 2.08 -8.67 -6.89
C LYS A 119 1.64 -7.22 -6.77
N MET A 120 2.58 -6.28 -6.68
CA MET A 120 2.27 -4.86 -6.60
C MET A 120 1.53 -4.34 -7.85
N LEU A 121 1.94 -4.79 -9.04
CA LEU A 121 1.27 -4.40 -10.29
C LEU A 121 -0.14 -5.00 -10.39
N GLU A 122 -0.30 -6.26 -9.98
CA GLU A 122 -1.60 -6.94 -9.93
C GLU A 122 -2.55 -6.27 -8.94
N GLU A 123 -2.07 -5.94 -7.74
CA GLU A 123 -2.83 -5.20 -6.73
C GLU A 123 -3.24 -3.82 -7.24
N ARG A 124 -2.31 -3.08 -7.87
CA ARG A 124 -2.63 -1.77 -8.47
C ARG A 124 -3.69 -1.88 -9.56
N ALA A 125 -3.59 -2.87 -10.44
CA ALA A 125 -4.57 -3.08 -11.50
C ALA A 125 -5.96 -3.45 -10.95
N ASN A 126 -6.01 -4.26 -9.87
CA ASN A 126 -7.26 -4.60 -9.22
C ASN A 126 -7.88 -3.41 -8.49
N GLU A 127 -7.08 -2.60 -7.81
CA GLU A 127 -7.54 -1.36 -7.18
C GLU A 127 -8.06 -0.35 -8.21
N GLU A 128 -7.39 -0.21 -9.36
CA GLU A 128 -7.85 0.65 -10.45
C GLU A 128 -9.19 0.18 -11.03
N LYS A 129 -9.35 -1.12 -11.24
CA LYS A 129 -10.64 -1.71 -11.63
C LYS A 129 -11.72 -1.47 -10.58
N ARG A 130 -11.39 -1.60 -9.29
CA ARG A 130 -12.34 -1.35 -8.19
C ARG A 130 -12.79 0.11 -8.18
N ARG A 131 -11.86 1.06 -8.30
CA ARG A 131 -12.16 2.50 -8.37
C ARG A 131 -12.99 2.87 -9.60
N ALA A 132 -12.70 2.27 -10.75
CA ALA A 132 -13.49 2.49 -11.96
C ALA A 132 -14.93 1.99 -11.77
N ALA A 133 -15.11 0.80 -11.19
CA ALA A 133 -16.42 0.26 -10.87
C ALA A 133 -17.18 1.13 -9.85
N GLU A 134 -16.52 1.56 -8.77
CA GLU A 134 -17.09 2.47 -7.77
C GLU A 134 -17.51 3.81 -8.38
N THR A 135 -16.69 4.36 -9.30
CA THR A 135 -17.00 5.63 -9.98
C THR A 135 -18.22 5.49 -10.89
N ILE A 136 -18.33 4.39 -11.63
CA ILE A 136 -19.49 4.10 -12.49
C ILE A 136 -20.74 3.91 -11.63
N GLN A 137 -20.64 3.18 -10.52
CA GLN A 137 -21.72 2.98 -9.56
C GLN A 137 -22.22 4.32 -9.00
N GLN A 138 -21.32 5.17 -8.51
CA GLN A 138 -21.67 6.48 -7.98
C GLN A 138 -22.27 7.41 -9.04
N ALA A 139 -21.79 7.36 -10.28
CA ALA A 139 -22.37 8.12 -11.38
C ALA A 139 -23.79 7.64 -11.70
N ALA A 140 -24.03 6.33 -11.69
CA ALA A 140 -25.35 5.74 -11.89
C ALA A 140 -26.31 6.10 -10.74
N GLU A 141 -25.87 6.06 -9.48
CA GLU A 141 -26.66 6.48 -8.32
C GLU A 141 -27.00 7.97 -8.36
N LYS A 142 -26.03 8.83 -8.68
CA LYS A 142 -26.27 10.27 -8.87
C LYS A 142 -27.26 10.54 -9.99
N ARG A 143 -27.17 9.79 -11.10
CA ARG A 143 -28.10 9.89 -12.21
C ARG A 143 -29.51 9.47 -11.80
N LYS A 144 -29.65 8.33 -11.11
CA LYS A 144 -30.95 7.87 -10.58
C LYS A 144 -31.55 8.89 -9.61
N LEU A 145 -30.76 9.42 -8.69
CA LEU A 145 -31.21 10.43 -7.74
C LEU A 145 -31.65 11.73 -8.45
N ALA A 146 -30.93 12.14 -9.49
CA ALA A 146 -31.31 13.30 -10.30
C ALA A 146 -32.61 13.06 -11.09
N GLU A 147 -32.79 11.86 -11.65
CA GLU A 147 -34.02 11.45 -12.35
C GLU A 147 -35.21 11.39 -11.37
N GLU A 148 -35.04 10.84 -10.18
CA GLU A 148 -36.05 10.81 -9.11
C GLU A 148 -36.39 12.23 -8.64
N PHE A 149 -35.39 13.10 -8.43
CA PHE A 149 -35.62 14.49 -8.06
C PHE A 149 -36.38 15.24 -9.16
N ALA A 150 -36.03 15.05 -10.44
CA ALA A 150 -36.72 15.66 -11.56
C ALA A 150 -38.19 15.23 -11.63
N LYS A 151 -38.47 13.93 -11.50
CA LYS A 151 -39.85 13.40 -11.44
C LYS A 151 -40.63 14.01 -10.28
N ASN A 152 -40.09 13.99 -9.07
CA ASN A 152 -40.74 14.58 -7.89
C ASN A 152 -40.97 16.10 -8.05
N TYR A 153 -40.04 16.80 -8.71
CA TYR A 153 -40.16 18.22 -9.01
C TYR A 153 -41.27 18.51 -10.03
N GLU A 154 -41.40 17.67 -11.06
CA GLU A 154 -42.46 17.78 -12.07
C GLU A 154 -43.83 17.38 -11.52
N GLU A 155 -43.94 16.31 -10.75
CA GLU A 155 -45.20 15.89 -10.12
C GLU A 155 -45.72 16.95 -9.14
N SER A 156 -44.83 17.56 -8.35
CA SER A 156 -45.20 18.68 -7.47
C SER A 156 -45.45 20.01 -8.21
N ARG A 157 -45.29 20.07 -9.54
CA ARG A 157 -45.47 21.31 -10.32
C ARG A 157 -46.90 21.83 -10.25
N ASP A 158 -47.89 20.95 -10.37
CA ASP A 158 -49.30 21.36 -10.35
C ASP A 158 -49.74 21.80 -8.97
N GLU A 159 -49.27 21.13 -7.91
CA GLU A 159 -49.50 21.58 -6.53
C GLU A 159 -48.81 22.93 -6.25
N ARG A 160 -47.56 23.10 -6.69
CA ARG A 160 -46.81 24.35 -6.52
C ARG A 160 -47.44 25.51 -7.30
N SER A 161 -47.80 25.28 -8.57
CA SER A 161 -48.45 26.30 -9.41
C SER A 161 -49.87 26.60 -8.94
N GLY A 162 -50.61 25.59 -8.47
CA GLY A 162 -51.90 25.72 -7.83
C GLY A 162 -51.84 26.53 -6.54
N SER A 163 -50.81 26.35 -5.72
CA SER A 163 -50.58 27.15 -4.50
C SER A 163 -50.33 28.63 -4.82
N TRP A 164 -49.59 28.93 -5.89
CA TRP A 164 -49.39 30.32 -6.35
C TRP A 164 -50.67 30.93 -6.93
N ARG A 165 -51.41 30.18 -7.77
CA ARG A 165 -52.72 30.63 -8.29
C ARG A 165 -53.70 30.89 -7.15
N ASN A 166 -53.75 30.03 -6.14
CA ASN A 166 -54.57 30.20 -4.94
C ASN A 166 -54.12 31.40 -4.11
N PHE A 167 -52.82 31.67 -3.99
CA PHE A 167 -52.31 32.87 -3.33
C PHE A 167 -52.75 34.15 -4.07
N GLN A 168 -52.62 34.18 -5.39
CA GLN A 168 -53.08 35.30 -6.24
C GLN A 168 -54.60 35.49 -6.15
N ALA A 169 -55.39 34.41 -6.25
CA ALA A 169 -56.84 34.45 -6.10
C ALA A 169 -57.25 34.96 -4.71
N LYS A 170 -56.54 34.53 -3.65
CA LYS A 170 -56.78 35.00 -2.27
C LYS A 170 -56.37 36.45 -2.08
N LYS A 171 -55.36 36.95 -2.81
CA LYS A 171 -54.99 38.36 -2.85
C LYS A 171 -56.06 39.21 -3.55
N ALA A 172 -56.50 38.80 -4.73
CA ALA A 172 -57.58 39.48 -5.48
C ALA A 172 -58.90 39.54 -4.69
N LYS A 173 -59.30 38.43 -4.06
CA LYS A 173 -60.50 38.39 -3.18
C LYS A 173 -60.38 39.27 -1.93
N ARG A 174 -59.15 39.53 -1.46
CA ARG A 174 -58.87 40.42 -0.32
C ARG A 174 -58.89 41.90 -0.72
N GLU A 175 -58.68 42.18 -2.00
CA GLU A 175 -58.72 43.51 -2.61
C GLU A 175 -60.16 43.90 -2.98
N GLU A 176 -60.95 42.97 -3.54
CA GLU A 176 -62.37 43.14 -3.86
C GLU A 176 -63.27 43.21 -2.61
N GLY A 177 -62.93 42.47 -1.55
CA GLY A 177 -63.70 42.44 -0.30
C GLY A 177 -63.49 43.63 0.65
N GLY A 178 -62.78 44.69 0.23
CA GLY A 178 -62.59 45.93 1.01
C GLY A 178 -61.93 45.77 2.38
N LYS A 179 -61.44 44.58 2.75
CA LYS A 179 -60.75 44.34 4.02
C LYS A 179 -59.25 44.57 3.83
N THR A 180 -58.90 45.82 3.57
CA THR A 180 -57.58 46.29 3.99
C THR A 180 -57.55 46.18 5.51
N MET A 181 -56.68 45.34 6.06
CA MET A 181 -56.36 45.40 7.48
C MET A 181 -55.57 46.69 7.73
N ARG A 182 -56.27 47.84 7.77
CA ARG A 182 -55.82 48.93 8.62
C ARG A 182 -56.10 48.50 10.06
N GLY A 183 -55.06 48.08 10.78
CA GLY A 183 -55.08 48.13 12.25
C GLY A 183 -55.31 46.85 13.04
N ALA A 184 -55.00 45.65 12.52
CA ALA A 184 -54.73 44.52 13.42
C ALA A 184 -53.30 44.03 13.25
N ALA A 185 -52.55 44.18 14.34
CA ALA A 185 -51.13 43.92 14.50
C ALA A 185 -50.68 42.66 13.75
N PHE A 186 -49.70 42.84 12.86
CA PHE A 186 -48.85 41.76 12.39
C PHE A 186 -48.16 41.15 13.61
N ARG A 187 -48.80 40.14 14.22
CA ARG A 187 -48.14 39.24 15.15
C ARG A 187 -47.40 38.24 14.28
N PRO A 188 -46.05 38.25 14.26
CA PRO A 188 -45.30 37.24 13.54
C PRO A 188 -45.79 35.86 13.99
N PRO A 189 -46.00 34.89 13.07
CA PRO A 189 -46.41 33.56 13.46
C PRO A 189 -45.42 33.04 14.49
N LYS A 190 -45.90 32.63 15.68
CA LYS A 190 -45.02 31.97 16.66
C LYS A 190 -44.28 30.86 15.91
N PRO A 191 -42.94 30.80 16.00
CA PRO A 191 -42.15 29.85 15.22
C PRO A 191 -42.73 28.46 15.42
N LYS A 192 -43.26 27.87 14.34
CA LYS A 192 -43.74 26.49 14.35
C LYS A 192 -42.54 25.61 14.75
N ARG A 193 -42.78 24.62 15.62
CA ARG A 193 -41.77 23.73 16.22
C ARG A 193 -40.73 23.16 15.23
N ARG A 194 -41.05 23.05 13.93
CA ARG A 194 -40.10 22.74 12.85
C ARG A 194 -38.86 23.63 12.80
N ALA A 195 -38.99 24.95 13.03
CA ALA A 195 -37.83 25.85 13.06
C ALA A 195 -36.97 25.62 14.32
N ALA A 196 -37.59 25.28 15.46
CA ALA A 196 -36.88 24.93 16.68
C ALA A 196 -36.17 23.56 16.57
N GLU A 197 -36.80 22.57 15.91
CA GLU A 197 -36.17 21.28 15.58
C GLU A 197 -34.98 21.46 14.64
N THR A 198 -35.07 22.38 13.66
CA THR A 198 -33.95 22.66 12.74
C THR A 198 -32.80 23.37 13.46
N ILE A 199 -33.10 24.26 14.42
CA ILE A 199 -32.09 24.93 15.25
C ILE A 199 -31.45 23.95 16.24
N GLN A 200 -32.23 23.03 16.84
CA GLN A 200 -31.71 21.98 17.73
C GLN A 200 -30.84 20.98 16.96
N GLN A 201 -31.28 20.52 15.78
CA GLN A 201 -30.48 19.65 14.91
C GLN A 201 -29.22 20.35 14.39
N ALA A 202 -29.28 21.65 14.09
CA ALA A 202 -28.11 22.43 13.71
C ALA A 202 -27.14 22.60 14.89
N ALA A 203 -27.64 22.78 16.11
CA ALA A 203 -26.82 22.86 17.32
C ALA A 203 -26.17 21.50 17.65
N GLU A 204 -26.89 20.39 17.50
CA GLU A 204 -26.34 19.04 17.65
C GLU A 204 -25.28 18.72 16.59
N LYS A 205 -25.55 19.05 15.32
CA LYS A 205 -24.55 18.90 14.24
C LYS A 205 -23.29 19.73 14.50
N ARG A 206 -23.44 20.94 15.06
CA ARG A 206 -22.31 21.80 15.42
C ARG A 206 -21.52 21.21 16.60
N LYS A 207 -22.19 20.69 17.63
CA LYS A 207 -21.52 19.98 18.74
C LYS A 207 -20.79 18.74 18.26
N LEU A 208 -21.41 17.94 17.40
CA LEU A 208 -20.81 16.74 16.82
C LEU A 208 -19.59 17.10 15.94
N ALA A 209 -19.65 18.21 15.21
CA ALA A 209 -18.50 18.70 14.42
C ALA A 209 -17.35 19.18 15.32
N GLU A 210 -17.64 19.87 16.43
CA GLU A 210 -16.62 20.26 17.42
C GLU A 210 -16.02 19.04 18.14
N GLU A 211 -16.83 18.03 18.44
CA GLU A 211 -16.38 16.78 19.06
C GLU A 211 -15.56 15.93 18.08
N PHE A 212 -15.97 15.85 16.82
CA PHE A 212 -15.21 15.21 15.75
C PHE A 212 -13.88 15.94 15.49
N ALA A 213 -13.87 17.27 15.52
CA ALA A 213 -12.66 18.07 15.40
C ALA A 213 -11.70 17.82 16.57
N LYS A 214 -12.20 17.82 17.82
CA LYS A 214 -11.40 17.46 19.00
C LYS A 214 -10.82 16.06 18.91
N ASN A 215 -11.65 15.08 18.53
CA ASN A 215 -11.21 13.68 18.41
C ASN A 215 -10.20 13.49 17.26
N TYR A 216 -10.37 14.22 16.15
CA TYR A 216 -9.39 14.26 15.06
C TYR A 216 -8.06 14.90 15.51
N GLU A 217 -8.11 15.93 16.35
CA GLU A 217 -6.93 16.64 16.87
C GLU A 217 -6.20 15.83 17.95
N GLU A 218 -6.92 15.17 18.87
CA GLU A 218 -6.37 14.19 19.82
C GLU A 218 -5.72 13.01 19.09
N SER A 219 -6.40 12.44 18.08
CA SER A 219 -5.87 11.33 17.28
C SER A 219 -4.70 11.76 16.36
N ARG A 220 -4.60 13.05 16.04
CA ARG A 220 -3.44 13.66 15.38
C ARG A 220 -2.28 13.81 16.35
N ASP A 221 -2.53 14.18 17.60
CA ASP A 221 -1.48 14.29 18.62
C ASP A 221 -0.95 12.91 19.06
N GLU A 222 -1.77 11.88 19.07
CA GLU A 222 -1.29 10.49 19.23
C GLU A 222 -0.42 10.04 18.04
N ARG A 223 -0.81 10.38 16.80
CA ARG A 223 0.01 10.12 15.60
C ARG A 223 1.30 10.93 15.61
N SER A 224 1.26 12.18 16.05
CA SER A 224 2.44 13.06 16.14
C SER A 224 3.38 12.59 17.26
N GLY A 225 2.84 12.11 18.38
CA GLY A 225 3.57 11.46 19.47
C GLY A 225 4.24 10.16 19.02
N SER A 226 3.54 9.32 18.25
CA SER A 226 4.12 8.11 17.63
C SER A 226 5.25 8.45 16.66
N TRP A 227 5.13 9.54 15.88
CA TRP A 227 6.16 9.99 14.96
C TRP A 227 7.37 10.61 15.67
N ARG A 228 7.16 11.38 16.75
CA ARG A 228 8.22 11.90 17.63
C ARG A 228 8.96 10.78 18.34
N ASN A 229 8.24 9.76 18.84
CA ASN A 229 8.85 8.57 19.44
C ASN A 229 9.65 7.77 18.40
N PHE A 230 9.16 7.64 17.17
CA PHE A 230 9.90 7.01 16.08
C PHE A 230 11.20 7.77 15.75
N GLN A 231 11.15 9.10 15.66
CA GLN A 231 12.33 9.96 15.45
C GLN A 231 13.31 9.86 16.63
N ALA A 232 12.84 9.87 17.87
CA ALA A 232 13.68 9.70 19.06
C ALA A 232 14.33 8.30 19.12
N LYS A 233 13.61 7.24 18.72
CA LYS A 233 14.15 5.87 18.60
C LYS A 233 15.19 5.77 17.49
N LYS A 234 15.00 6.49 16.39
CA LYS A 234 15.97 6.61 15.29
C LYS A 234 17.24 7.35 15.75
N ALA A 235 17.09 8.48 16.44
CA ALA A 235 18.21 9.26 16.98
C ALA A 235 19.02 8.47 18.03
N LYS A 236 18.36 7.77 18.97
CA LYS A 236 19.05 6.88 19.93
C LYS A 236 19.79 5.73 19.26
N ARG A 237 19.28 5.20 18.14
CA ARG A 237 19.93 4.15 17.35
C ARG A 237 21.15 4.68 16.58
N GLU A 238 21.12 5.95 16.18
CA GLU A 238 22.27 6.64 15.56
C GLU A 238 23.32 7.06 16.61
N GLU A 239 22.92 7.50 17.80
CA GLU A 239 23.85 7.78 18.93
C GLU A 239 24.48 6.51 19.51
N GLY A 240 23.72 5.42 19.68
CA GLY A 240 24.26 4.10 20.06
C GLY A 240 25.16 3.48 18.98
N GLY A 241 25.01 3.92 17.73
CA GLY A 241 25.94 3.60 16.64
C GLY A 241 27.21 4.48 16.63
N LYS A 242 27.19 5.61 17.35
CA LYS A 242 28.30 6.57 17.44
C LYS A 242 29.22 6.29 18.62
N THR A 243 28.73 5.66 19.70
CA THR A 243 29.56 5.19 20.83
C THR A 243 30.43 3.98 20.49
N MET A 244 30.12 3.24 19.41
CA MET A 244 30.93 2.12 18.89
C MET A 244 31.85 2.49 17.71
N ARG A 245 32.04 3.79 17.42
CA ARG A 245 33.02 4.29 16.42
C ARG A 245 33.84 5.47 16.94
N GLY A 246 34.28 5.38 18.20
CA GLY A 246 35.02 6.43 18.88
C GLY A 246 36.16 5.95 19.77
N ALA A 247 36.75 4.77 19.50
CA ALA A 247 38.05 4.43 20.10
C ALA A 247 39.15 5.12 19.27
N ALA A 248 39.36 6.42 19.52
CA ALA A 248 40.45 7.17 18.93
C ALA A 248 41.77 6.80 19.63
N PHE A 249 42.67 6.22 18.85
CA PHE A 249 44.11 6.08 19.08
C PHE A 249 44.71 7.40 19.63
N ARG A 250 45.33 7.34 20.82
CA ARG A 250 46.12 8.45 21.39
C ARG A 250 47.59 8.32 20.96
N PRO A 251 48.18 9.29 20.26
CA PRO A 251 49.63 9.33 20.07
C PRO A 251 50.35 9.80 21.35
N PRO A 252 51.59 9.32 21.62
CA PRO A 252 52.32 9.66 22.83
C PRO A 252 52.87 11.11 22.79
N LYS A 253 52.86 11.77 23.96
CA LYS A 253 53.33 13.16 24.12
C LYS A 253 54.87 13.25 24.07
N PRO A 254 55.46 14.27 23.41
CA PRO A 254 56.89 14.53 23.52
C PRO A 254 57.22 15.13 24.90
N LYS A 255 58.28 14.62 25.53
CA LYS A 255 58.82 15.13 26.80
C LYS A 255 59.57 16.44 26.52
N LEU A 256 59.19 17.53 27.20
CA LEU A 256 60.06 18.70 27.34
C LEU A 256 61.18 18.34 28.31
N GLN A 257 62.43 18.37 27.84
CA GLN A 257 63.60 18.55 28.69
C GLN A 257 64.01 20.02 28.63
N LYS A 258 64.29 20.56 29.83
CA LYS A 258 64.95 21.84 30.07
C LYS A 258 66.43 21.73 29.74
#